data_AF-A0A2G6F2L8-F1
#
_entry.id   AF-A0A2G6F2L8-F1
#
_cell.length_a   1.000
_cell.length_b   1.000
_cell.length_c   1.000
_cell.angle_alpha   90.00
_cell.angle_beta   90.00
_cell.angle_gamma   90.00
#
_symmetry.space_group_name_H-M   'P 1'
#
loop_
_entity.id
_entity.type
_entity.pdbx_description
1 polymer ?
#
loop_
_entity_poly.entity_id
_entity_poly.type
_entity_poly.pdbx_seq_one_letter_code
_entity_poly.pdbx_strand_id
1 'polypeptide(L)'
;MMSATKGAVLSLLFVLGIYFITIGIPKIFKNILFIIMFLALAILAWKTQTVHIMERITQSIQTQDPSTLERLEILNQTLVNIKTDPFLGHSFLIQTAELDSFYPYNLFLEAFMATGIIGRTLFLVINFIGLTEVRKILPNQKDMWIVFIFIQFFVQTFLSYSLYSSNIYWALLMMVFLVYTLKQSYSSPDISSE
;
A
#
# COMPACT_ATOMS: atom_id res chain seq x y z
N MET A 1 -9.21 -9.93 -10.41
CA MET A 1 -8.26 -8.79 -10.46
C MET A 1 -8.88 -7.37 -10.45
N MET A 2 -10.20 -7.18 -10.41
CA MET A 2 -10.83 -5.83 -10.39
C MET A 2 -11.08 -5.22 -8.99
N SER A 3 -10.47 -5.77 -7.92
CA SER A 3 -10.57 -5.22 -6.56
C SER A 3 -9.51 -4.16 -6.23
N ALA A 4 -8.39 -4.14 -6.96
CA ALA A 4 -7.25 -3.29 -6.63
C ALA A 4 -7.57 -1.79 -6.69
N THR A 5 -8.61 -1.41 -7.45
CA THR A 5 -9.00 -0.01 -7.68
C THR A 5 -9.50 0.67 -6.40
N LYS A 6 -10.22 -0.03 -5.52
CA LYS A 6 -10.73 0.56 -4.26
C LYS A 6 -9.59 0.83 -3.28
N GLY A 7 -8.64 -0.10 -3.14
CA GLY A 7 -7.47 0.04 -2.27
C GLY A 7 -6.51 1.14 -2.74
N ALA A 8 -6.30 1.24 -4.06
CA ALA A 8 -5.48 2.30 -4.65
C ALA A 8 -6.09 3.70 -4.44
N VAL A 9 -7.41 3.86 -4.58
CA VAL A 9 -8.09 5.14 -4.32
C VAL A 9 -8.03 5.51 -2.84
N LEU A 10 -8.29 4.56 -1.93
CA LEU A 10 -8.26 4.85 -0.50
C LEU A 10 -6.85 5.22 -0.01
N SER A 11 -5.82 4.51 -0.48
CA SER A 11 -4.42 4.85 -0.17
C SER A 11 -4.01 6.21 -0.73
N LEU A 12 -4.46 6.55 -1.95
CA LEU A 12 -4.22 7.87 -2.52
C LEU A 12 -4.89 8.97 -1.69
N LEU A 13 -6.16 8.81 -1.33
CA LEU A 13 -6.89 9.78 -0.50
C LEU A 13 -6.23 9.95 0.87
N PHE A 14 -5.75 8.85 1.47
CA PHE A 14 -5.00 8.88 2.72
C PHE A 14 -3.71 9.70 2.60
N VAL A 15 -2.93 9.48 1.54
CA VAL A 15 -1.69 10.22 1.27
C VAL A 15 -1.95 11.69 0.99
N LEU A 16 -3.00 12.02 0.24
CA LEU A 16 -3.41 13.40 0.03
C LEU A 16 -3.82 14.09 1.34
N GLY A 17 -4.50 13.37 2.23
CA GLY A 17 -4.81 13.86 3.58
C GLY A 17 -3.54 14.19 4.37
N ILE A 18 -2.57 13.28 4.41
CA ILE A 18 -1.27 13.53 5.06
C ILE A 18 -0.55 14.71 4.40
N TYR A 19 -0.54 14.78 3.07
CA TYR A 19 0.07 15.87 2.33
C TYR A 19 -0.54 17.22 2.72
N PHE A 20 -1.87 17.34 2.74
CA PHE A 20 -2.54 18.59 3.12
C PHE A 20 -2.32 18.97 4.58
N ILE A 21 -2.22 18.00 5.49
CA ILE A 21 -1.92 18.26 6.91
C ILE A 21 -0.47 18.74 7.09
N THR A 22 0.47 18.16 6.34
CA THR A 22 1.91 18.39 6.55
C THR A 22 2.44 19.62 5.80
N ILE A 23 1.93 19.90 4.60
CA ILE A 23 2.44 20.96 3.70
C ILE A 23 1.39 22.05 3.47
N GLY A 24 0.10 21.74 3.65
CA GLY A 24 -1.00 22.62 3.31
C GLY A 24 -1.47 22.47 1.86
N ILE A 25 -2.50 23.25 1.49
CA ILE A 25 -3.07 23.23 0.15
C ILE A 25 -2.13 23.97 -0.81
N PRO A 26 -1.54 23.30 -1.83
CA PRO A 26 -0.62 23.96 -2.74
C PRO A 26 -1.36 25.02 -3.56
N LYS A 27 -0.65 26.10 -3.91
CA LYS A 27 -1.22 27.24 -4.67
C LYS A 27 -1.84 26.81 -6.01
N ILE A 28 -1.40 25.68 -6.59
CA ILE A 28 -1.95 25.16 -7.84
C ILE A 28 -3.42 24.75 -7.73
N PHE A 29 -3.88 24.29 -6.56
CA PHE A 29 -5.30 24.00 -6.32
C PHE A 29 -6.15 25.26 -6.20
N LYS A 30 -5.53 26.44 -6.05
CA LYS A 30 -6.21 27.74 -6.14
C LYS A 30 -6.32 28.25 -7.59
N ASN A 31 -5.65 27.59 -8.54
CA ASN A 31 -5.71 27.98 -9.94
C ASN A 31 -7.02 27.49 -10.56
N ILE A 32 -7.88 28.42 -10.96
CA ILE A 32 -9.19 28.15 -11.57
C ILE A 32 -9.06 27.26 -12.81
N LEU A 33 -8.01 27.43 -13.62
CA LEU A 33 -7.80 26.63 -14.83
C LEU A 33 -7.50 25.16 -14.51
N PHE A 34 -6.78 24.90 -13.41
CA PHE A 34 -6.55 23.55 -12.91
C PHE A 34 -7.85 22.90 -12.43
N ILE A 35 -8.70 23.66 -11.72
CA ILE A 35 -10.01 23.19 -11.28
C ILE A 35 -10.90 22.85 -12.49
N ILE A 36 -10.96 23.73 -13.49
CA ILE A 36 -11.75 23.51 -14.72
C ILE A 36 -11.25 22.27 -15.46
N MET A 37 -9.94 22.10 -15.61
CA MET A 37 -9.36 20.92 -16.25
C MET A 37 -9.71 19.63 -15.49
N PHE A 38 -9.60 19.64 -14.17
CA PHE A 38 -9.95 18.48 -13.33
C PHE A 38 -11.45 18.17 -13.40
N LEU A 39 -12.30 19.20 -13.40
CA LEU A 39 -13.75 19.07 -13.56
C LEU A 39 -14.11 18.50 -14.93
N ALA A 40 -13.45 18.96 -16.00
CA ALA A 40 -13.65 18.44 -17.36
C ALA A 40 -13.26 16.96 -17.46
N LEU A 41 -12.13 16.56 -16.88
CA LEU A 41 -11.72 15.16 -16.79
C LEU A 41 -12.71 14.32 -15.98
N ALA A 42 -13.21 14.85 -14.85
CA ALA A 42 -14.22 14.17 -14.03
C ALA A 42 -15.55 13.98 -14.79
N ILE A 43 -15.99 14.98 -15.58
CA ILE A 43 -17.18 14.89 -16.42
C ILE A 43 -16.99 13.86 -17.54
N LEU A 44 -15.82 13.84 -18.18
CA LEU A 44 -15.50 12.84 -19.21
C LEU A 44 -15.47 11.42 -18.64
N ALA A 45 -14.87 11.24 -17.45
CA ALA A 45 -14.88 9.96 -16.73
C ALA A 45 -16.30 9.55 -16.33
N TRP A 46 -17.10 10.49 -15.81
CA TRP A 46 -18.49 10.25 -15.45
C TRP A 46 -19.32 9.79 -16.66
N LYS A 47 -19.20 10.48 -17.79
CA LYS A 47 -19.94 10.16 -19.02
C LYS A 47 -19.60 8.78 -19.58
N THR A 48 -18.37 8.29 -19.33
CA THR A 48 -17.92 6.97 -19.80
C THR A 48 -18.19 5.84 -18.81
N GLN A 49 -18.40 6.13 -17.52
CA GLN A 49 -18.52 5.11 -16.46
C GLN A 49 -19.91 4.98 -15.80
N THR A 50 -20.86 5.87 -16.08
CA THR A 50 -22.19 5.89 -15.40
C THR A 50 -22.96 4.58 -15.51
N VAL A 51 -22.84 3.84 -16.61
CA VAL A 51 -23.54 2.55 -16.79
C VAL A 51 -22.92 1.45 -15.93
N HIS A 52 -21.58 1.37 -15.88
CA HIS A 52 -20.88 0.29 -15.16
C HIS A 52 -20.78 0.48 -13.65
N ILE A 53 -20.75 1.73 -13.13
CA ILE A 53 -20.67 1.97 -11.69
C ILE A 53 -22.01 1.65 -11.02
N MET A 54 -23.15 2.01 -11.64
CA MET A 54 -24.47 1.74 -11.08
C MET A 54 -24.81 0.25 -11.07
N GLU A 55 -24.47 -0.47 -12.14
CA GLU A 55 -24.55 -1.94 -12.17
C GLU A 55 -23.72 -2.56 -11.04
N ARG A 56 -22.49 -2.07 -10.83
CA ARG A 56 -21.59 -2.58 -9.78
C ARG A 56 -22.05 -2.27 -8.36
N ILE A 57 -22.57 -1.07 -8.12
CA ILE A 57 -23.12 -0.70 -6.81
C ILE A 57 -24.35 -1.58 -6.51
N THR A 58 -25.24 -1.74 -7.49
CA THR A 58 -26.44 -2.59 -7.34
C THR A 58 -26.06 -4.05 -7.09
N GLN A 59 -25.09 -4.60 -7.83
CA GLN A 59 -24.54 -5.94 -7.63
C GLN A 59 -23.86 -6.12 -6.25
N SER A 60 -23.18 -5.09 -5.74
CA SER A 60 -22.55 -5.15 -4.41
C SER A 60 -23.54 -5.05 -3.25
N ILE A 61 -24.72 -4.43 -3.47
CA ILE A 61 -25.79 -4.30 -2.47
C ILE A 61 -26.66 -5.56 -2.45
N GLN A 62 -26.86 -6.21 -3.58
CA GLN A 62 -27.55 -7.51 -3.68
C GLN A 62 -26.62 -8.67 -3.29
N THR A 63 -26.14 -8.67 -2.03
CA THR A 63 -25.55 -9.73 -1.15
C THR A 63 -25.07 -11.11 -1.68
N GLN A 64 -24.82 -11.31 -2.97
CA GLN A 64 -24.28 -12.53 -3.56
C GLN A 64 -23.10 -12.21 -4.47
N ASP A 65 -22.28 -11.22 -4.11
CA ASP A 65 -21.06 -10.93 -4.86
C ASP A 65 -20.05 -12.08 -4.60
N PRO A 66 -19.78 -12.95 -5.59
CA PRO A 66 -18.89 -14.11 -5.41
C PRO A 66 -17.51 -13.69 -4.92
N SER A 67 -17.10 -12.47 -5.26
CA SER A 67 -15.81 -11.90 -4.88
C SER A 67 -15.67 -11.59 -3.38
N THR A 68 -16.79 -11.42 -2.65
CA THR A 68 -16.76 -11.21 -1.19
C THR A 68 -16.66 -12.55 -0.47
N LEU A 69 -17.39 -13.56 -0.94
CA LEU A 69 -17.32 -14.93 -0.42
C LEU A 69 -15.93 -15.53 -0.63
N GLU A 70 -15.35 -15.36 -1.82
CA GLU A 70 -13.98 -15.79 -2.13
C GLU A 70 -12.95 -15.18 -1.16
N ARG A 71 -13.05 -13.89 -0.84
CA ARG A 71 -12.15 -13.24 0.13
C ARG A 71 -12.31 -13.77 1.54
N LEU A 72 -13.55 -14.04 1.95
CA LEU A 72 -13.82 -14.62 3.26
C LEU A 72 -13.21 -16.01 3.36
N GLU A 73 -13.33 -16.80 2.29
CA GLU A 73 -12.75 -18.14 2.23
C GLU A 73 -11.22 -18.10 2.23
N ILE A 74 -10.62 -17.21 1.43
CA ILE A 74 -9.16 -16.97 1.46
C ILE A 74 -8.71 -16.59 2.87
N LEU A 75 -9.44 -15.70 3.56
CA LEU A 75 -9.12 -15.30 4.93
C LEU A 75 -9.22 -16.48 5.90
N ASN A 76 -10.30 -17.28 5.83
CA ASN A 76 -10.49 -18.45 6.67
C ASN A 76 -9.34 -19.45 6.49
N GLN A 77 -9.01 -19.77 5.23
CA GLN A 77 -7.95 -20.71 4.93
C GLN A 77 -6.56 -20.16 5.33
N THR A 78 -6.34 -18.86 5.19
CA THR A 78 -5.12 -18.20 5.71
C THR A 78 -4.98 -18.40 7.21
N LEU A 79 -6.06 -18.21 7.96
CA LEU A 79 -6.06 -18.39 9.42
C LEU A 79 -5.86 -19.85 9.82
N VAL A 80 -6.41 -20.80 9.05
CA VAL A 80 -6.14 -22.23 9.25
C VAL A 80 -4.66 -22.53 9.05
N ASN A 81 -4.07 -22.07 7.94
CA ASN A 81 -2.64 -22.26 7.65
C ASN A 81 -1.74 -21.66 8.75
N ILE A 82 -2.05 -20.45 9.23
CA ILE A 82 -1.32 -19.81 10.34
C ILE A 82 -1.42 -20.63 11.64
N LYS A 83 -2.59 -21.23 11.93
CA LYS A 83 -2.78 -22.06 13.12
C LYS A 83 -2.03 -23.39 13.03
N THR A 84 -1.85 -23.94 11.83
CA THR A 84 -1.14 -25.21 11.60
C THR A 84 0.34 -25.10 11.94
N ASP A 85 1.02 -24.05 11.47
CA ASP A 85 2.42 -23.75 11.84
C ASP A 85 2.59 -22.26 12.12
N PRO A 86 2.37 -21.81 13.38
CA PRO A 86 2.48 -20.40 13.74
C PRO A 86 3.93 -19.93 13.89
N PHE A 87 4.91 -20.82 14.01
CA PHE A 87 6.28 -20.41 14.31
C PHE A 87 7.11 -20.21 13.06
N LEU A 88 7.08 -21.19 12.15
CA LEU A 88 7.87 -21.18 10.92
C LEU A 88 7.02 -20.85 9.68
N GLY A 89 5.70 -20.90 9.81
CA GLY A 89 4.78 -20.73 8.68
C GLY A 89 4.51 -22.05 7.98
N HIS A 90 3.38 -22.12 7.29
CA HIS A 90 2.90 -23.36 6.69
C HIS A 90 3.17 -23.44 5.19
N SER A 91 2.77 -22.41 4.45
CA SER A 91 2.93 -22.34 3.00
C SER A 91 2.83 -20.90 2.53
N PHE A 92 3.54 -20.57 1.46
CA PHE A 92 3.44 -19.29 0.79
C PHE A 92 2.10 -19.12 0.05
N LEU A 93 1.56 -20.21 -0.51
CA LEU A 93 0.28 -20.23 -1.21
C LEU A 93 -0.74 -21.07 -0.44
N ILE A 94 -2.02 -20.72 -0.60
CA ILE A 94 -3.12 -21.59 -0.21
C ILE A 94 -3.15 -22.77 -1.20
N GLN A 95 -3.16 -23.99 -0.66
CA GLN A 95 -3.13 -25.24 -1.43
C GLN A 95 -4.36 -26.07 -1.09
N THR A 96 -5.55 -25.57 -1.47
CA THR A 96 -6.82 -26.32 -1.35
C THR A 96 -7.39 -26.60 -2.73
N ALA A 97 -8.29 -27.57 -2.84
CA ALA A 97 -8.92 -27.92 -4.12
C ALA A 97 -9.70 -26.75 -4.76
N GLU A 98 -10.14 -25.78 -3.95
CA GLU A 98 -10.97 -24.65 -4.36
C GLU A 98 -10.19 -23.33 -4.51
N LEU A 99 -9.08 -23.16 -3.77
CA LEU A 99 -8.27 -21.94 -3.72
C LEU A 99 -6.79 -22.21 -4.02
N ASP A 100 -6.51 -23.12 -4.94
CA ASP A 100 -5.12 -23.42 -5.30
C ASP A 100 -4.41 -22.19 -5.88
N SER A 101 -3.19 -21.95 -5.43
CA SER A 101 -2.34 -20.80 -5.82
C SER A 101 -2.88 -19.41 -5.44
N PHE A 102 -3.80 -19.32 -4.48
CA PHE A 102 -4.22 -18.03 -3.92
C PHE A 102 -3.31 -17.60 -2.77
N TYR A 103 -3.26 -16.28 -2.54
CA TYR A 103 -2.56 -15.65 -1.42
C TYR A 103 -3.51 -14.72 -0.65
N PRO A 104 -3.21 -14.42 0.63
CA PRO A 104 -3.99 -13.48 1.41
C PRO A 104 -3.87 -12.08 0.81
N TYR A 105 -4.96 -11.34 0.69
CA TYR A 105 -4.94 -9.93 0.23
C TYR A 105 -4.42 -8.94 1.30
N ASN A 106 -3.60 -9.41 2.24
CA ASN A 106 -3.01 -8.63 3.30
C ASN A 106 -1.58 -9.11 3.54
N LEU A 107 -0.61 -8.22 3.29
CA LEU A 107 0.82 -8.52 3.35
C LEU A 107 1.28 -9.06 4.72
N PHE A 108 0.64 -8.64 5.82
CA PHE A 108 0.97 -9.11 7.17
C PHE A 108 0.50 -10.53 7.41
N LEU A 109 -0.69 -10.87 6.91
CA LEU A 109 -1.22 -12.22 6.98
C LEU A 109 -0.42 -13.16 6.07
N GLU A 110 -0.01 -12.68 4.90
CA GLU A 110 0.86 -13.44 3.99
C GLU A 110 2.24 -13.70 4.61
N ALA A 111 2.88 -12.68 5.22
CA ALA A 111 4.13 -12.85 5.94
C ALA A 111 3.98 -13.91 7.04
N PHE A 112 2.90 -13.82 7.83
CA PHE A 112 2.64 -14.76 8.92
C PHE A 112 2.36 -16.17 8.39
N MET A 113 1.54 -16.31 7.35
CA MET A 113 1.21 -17.60 6.76
C MET A 113 2.45 -18.30 6.17
N ALA A 114 3.31 -17.54 5.49
CA ALA A 114 4.45 -18.06 4.76
C ALA A 114 5.67 -18.34 5.65
N THR A 115 5.89 -17.52 6.69
CA THR A 115 7.14 -17.52 7.47
C THR A 115 6.94 -17.50 8.99
N GLY A 116 5.69 -17.65 9.43
CA GLY A 116 5.33 -17.71 10.84
C GLY A 116 5.57 -16.39 11.57
N ILE A 117 5.65 -16.49 12.89
CA ILE A 117 5.86 -15.33 13.76
C ILE A 117 7.22 -14.66 13.50
N ILE A 118 8.23 -15.42 13.09
CA ILE A 118 9.59 -14.91 12.86
C ILE A 118 9.57 -13.94 11.68
N GLY A 119 9.12 -14.37 10.51
CA GLY A 119 9.14 -13.49 9.35
C GLY A 119 8.09 -12.37 9.42
N ARG A 120 6.93 -12.60 10.08
CA ARG A 120 6.01 -11.50 10.41
C ARG A 120 6.69 -10.44 11.28
N THR A 121 7.46 -10.84 12.28
CA THR A 121 8.15 -9.92 13.19
C THR A 121 9.24 -9.15 12.45
N LEU A 122 10.06 -9.82 11.64
CA LEU A 122 11.06 -9.16 10.80
C LEU A 122 10.42 -8.16 9.83
N PHE A 123 9.31 -8.55 9.20
CA PHE A 123 8.54 -7.67 8.33
C PHE A 123 7.99 -6.45 9.08
N LEU A 124 7.49 -6.61 10.30
CA LEU A 124 7.06 -5.49 11.14
C LEU A 124 8.23 -4.56 11.50
N VAL A 125 9.38 -5.12 11.88
CA VAL A 125 10.57 -4.35 12.26
C VAL A 125 11.09 -3.52 11.10
N ILE A 126 11.26 -4.10 9.91
CA ILE A 126 11.77 -3.35 8.75
C ILE A 126 10.82 -2.21 8.34
N ASN A 127 9.51 -2.45 8.40
CA ASN A 127 8.51 -1.41 8.16
C ASN A 127 8.52 -0.32 9.21
N PHE A 128 8.64 -0.70 10.48
CA PHE A 128 8.72 0.25 11.57
C PHE A 128 9.93 1.17 11.42
N ILE A 129 11.11 0.60 11.12
CA ILE A 129 12.32 1.38 10.85
C ILE A 129 12.07 2.31 9.64
N GLY A 130 11.57 1.81 8.51
CA GLY A 130 11.26 2.63 7.34
C GLY A 130 10.32 3.81 7.63
N LEU A 131 9.27 3.59 8.42
CA LEU A 131 8.35 4.64 8.85
C LEU A 131 9.00 5.66 9.80
N THR A 132 9.96 5.25 10.63
CA THR A 132 10.72 6.20 11.45
C THR A 132 11.66 7.07 10.63
N GLU A 133 12.25 6.52 9.56
CA GLU A 133 13.14 7.27 8.66
C GLU A 133 12.38 8.29 7.80
N VAL A 134 11.16 7.93 7.38
CA VAL A 134 10.24 8.85 6.69
C VAL A 134 10.08 10.18 7.42
N ARG A 135 9.95 10.18 8.76
CA ARG A 135 9.79 11.41 9.56
C ARG A 135 11.00 12.33 9.46
N LYS A 136 12.19 11.78 9.27
CA LYS A 136 13.45 12.53 9.14
C LYS A 136 13.64 13.09 7.71
N ILE A 137 13.02 12.44 6.71
CA ILE A 137 13.10 12.87 5.30
C ILE A 137 12.09 13.98 4.99
N LEU A 138 10.90 13.92 5.59
CA LEU A 138 9.74 14.77 5.29
C LEU A 138 10.01 16.30 5.31
N PRO A 139 10.86 16.85 6.21
CA PRO A 139 11.15 18.29 6.20
C PRO A 139 11.87 18.80 4.94
N ASN A 140 12.50 17.91 4.15
CA ASN A 140 13.22 18.29 2.94
C ASN A 140 12.32 18.15 1.71
N GLN A 141 11.94 19.30 1.13
CA GLN A 141 11.03 19.36 -0.02
C GLN A 141 11.53 18.59 -1.26
N LYS A 142 12.84 18.38 -1.43
CA LYS A 142 13.40 17.69 -2.62
C LYS A 142 13.13 16.19 -2.63
N ASP A 143 13.17 15.54 -1.46
CA ASP A 143 13.08 14.08 -1.35
C ASP A 143 11.69 13.61 -0.85
N MET A 144 10.86 14.56 -0.45
CA MET A 144 9.55 14.33 0.14
C MET A 144 8.60 13.55 -0.78
N TRP A 145 8.76 13.63 -2.11
CA TRP A 145 7.95 12.86 -3.04
C TRP A 145 8.14 11.34 -2.85
N ILE A 146 9.36 10.89 -2.55
CA ILE A 146 9.66 9.47 -2.29
C ILE A 146 8.88 8.98 -1.09
N VAL A 147 8.83 9.81 -0.04
CA VAL A 147 8.08 9.53 1.19
C VAL A 147 6.60 9.32 0.91
N PHE A 148 5.98 10.22 0.15
CA PHE A 148 4.54 10.09 -0.14
C PHE A 148 4.20 8.89 -1.00
N ILE A 149 5.02 8.59 -2.02
CA ILE A 149 4.83 7.38 -2.83
C ILE A 149 5.03 6.13 -1.96
N PHE A 150 6.05 6.09 -1.09
CA PHE A 150 6.23 4.99 -0.16
C PHE A 150 5.02 4.80 0.76
N ILE A 151 4.52 5.87 1.40
CA ILE A 151 3.34 5.79 2.28
C ILE A 151 2.12 5.28 1.49
N GLN A 152 1.95 5.72 0.24
CA GLN A 152 0.86 5.24 -0.62
C GLN A 152 0.90 3.72 -0.78
N PHE A 153 2.05 3.20 -1.20
CA PHE A 153 2.23 1.77 -1.43
C PHE A 153 2.16 0.99 -0.11
N PHE A 154 2.75 1.51 0.97
CA PHE A 154 2.66 0.92 2.30
C PHE A 154 1.19 0.79 2.75
N VAL A 155 0.36 1.82 2.64
CA VAL A 155 -1.07 1.72 2.99
C VAL A 155 -1.80 0.75 2.06
N GLN A 156 -1.45 0.73 0.78
CA GLN A 156 -2.02 -0.20 -0.20
C GLN A 156 -1.74 -1.67 0.13
N THR A 157 -0.60 -1.98 0.79
CA THR A 157 -0.27 -3.35 1.23
C THR A 157 -1.28 -3.95 2.22
N PHE A 158 -2.02 -3.12 2.95
CA PHE A 158 -3.05 -3.59 3.88
C PHE A 158 -4.38 -3.90 3.20
N LEU A 159 -4.59 -3.38 1.98
CA LEU A 159 -5.91 -3.33 1.35
C LEU A 159 -6.04 -4.30 0.18
N SER A 160 -5.00 -4.50 -0.63
CA SER A 160 -5.18 -5.17 -1.93
C SER A 160 -3.89 -5.74 -2.54
N TYR A 161 -2.79 -5.85 -1.80
CA TYR A 161 -1.50 -6.24 -2.36
C TYR A 161 -0.94 -7.50 -1.69
N SER A 162 -0.13 -8.27 -2.42
CA SER A 162 0.63 -9.40 -1.87
C SER A 162 2.13 -9.14 -1.81
N LEU A 163 2.77 -9.71 -0.80
CA LEU A 163 4.20 -9.60 -0.51
C LEU A 163 5.03 -9.94 -1.75
N TYR A 164 4.69 -11.06 -2.39
CA TYR A 164 5.41 -11.60 -3.54
C TYR A 164 5.28 -10.76 -4.82
N SER A 165 4.14 -10.11 -5.04
CA SER A 165 3.95 -9.28 -6.23
C SER A 165 4.43 -7.84 -6.06
N SER A 166 4.85 -7.44 -4.85
CA SER A 166 5.08 -6.05 -4.45
C SER A 166 6.49 -5.51 -4.68
N ASN A 167 7.11 -5.80 -5.83
CA ASN A 167 8.46 -5.32 -6.16
C ASN A 167 8.63 -3.81 -6.00
N ILE A 168 7.60 -3.04 -6.35
CA ILE A 168 7.60 -1.58 -6.23
C ILE A 168 7.66 -1.14 -4.75
N TYR A 169 6.91 -1.80 -3.87
CA TYR A 169 6.94 -1.51 -2.43
C TYR A 169 8.34 -1.73 -1.86
N TRP A 170 8.97 -2.86 -2.19
CA TRP A 170 10.33 -3.16 -1.74
C TRP A 170 11.36 -2.16 -2.27
N ALA A 171 11.27 -1.79 -3.56
CA ALA A 171 12.13 -0.77 -4.14
C ALA A 171 11.97 0.58 -3.45
N LEU A 172 10.74 0.99 -3.13
CA LEU A 172 10.47 2.26 -2.43
C LEU A 172 10.98 2.23 -0.98
N LEU A 173 10.82 1.12 -0.27
CA LEU A 173 11.38 0.96 1.08
C LEU A 173 12.91 1.08 1.07
N MET A 174 13.57 0.45 0.09
CA MET A 174 15.02 0.59 -0.10
C MET A 174 15.42 2.02 -0.47
N MET A 175 14.65 2.72 -1.29
CA MET A 175 14.90 4.13 -1.60
C MET A 175 14.81 5.02 -0.35
N VAL A 176 13.84 4.77 0.55
CA VAL A 176 13.73 5.47 1.83
C VAL A 176 15.01 5.29 2.66
N PHE A 177 15.52 4.06 2.78
CA PHE A 177 16.77 3.79 3.50
C PHE A 177 17.99 4.44 2.83
N LEU A 178 18.06 4.42 1.50
CA LEU A 178 19.16 5.03 0.75
C LEU A 178 19.20 6.55 0.98
N VAL A 179 18.08 7.23 0.81
CA VAL A 179 17.96 8.69 0.98
C VAL A 179 18.34 9.09 2.40
N TYR A 180 17.91 8.33 3.40
CA TYR A 180 18.29 8.58 4.79
C TYR A 180 19.81 8.44 5.00
N THR A 181 20.40 7.34 4.52
CA THR A 181 21.83 7.07 4.67
C THR A 181 22.69 8.15 4.01
N LEU A 182 22.31 8.57 2.79
CA LEU A 182 23.00 9.66 2.08
C LEU A 182 22.96 10.97 2.87
N LYS A 183 21.81 11.32 3.47
CA LYS A 183 21.71 12.52 4.31
C LYS A 183 22.63 12.46 5.52
N GLN A 184 22.73 11.32 6.17
CA GLN A 184 23.61 11.14 7.31
C GLN A 184 25.09 11.33 6.93
N SER A 185 25.49 10.78 5.78
CA SER A 185 26.85 10.92 5.24
C SER A 185 27.20 12.38 4.93
N TYR A 186 26.29 13.15 4.32
CA TYR A 186 26.54 14.57 4.04
C TYR A 186 26.50 15.47 5.28
N SER A 187 25.84 15.03 6.35
CA SER A 187 25.74 15.81 7.60
C SER A 187 26.91 15.60 8.57
N SER A 188 27.77 14.61 8.33
CA SER A 188 28.96 14.35 9.14
C SER A 188 30.15 15.05 8.48
N PRO A 189 30.69 16.16 9.02
CA PRO A 189 31.89 16.78 8.46
C PRO A 189 33.08 15.83 8.58
N ASP A 190 33.85 15.67 7.51
CA ASP A 190 35.12 14.92 7.50
C ASP A 190 36.06 15.51 8.56
N ILE A 191 36.19 14.82 9.69
CA ILE A 191 37.26 15.07 10.66
C ILE A 191 38.46 14.23 10.21
N SER A 192 39.08 14.62 9.09
CA SER A 192 40.36 14.05 8.66
C SER A 192 41.11 15.02 7.74
N SER A 193 41.50 16.16 8.30
CA SER A 193 42.59 16.97 7.77
C SER A 193 43.35 17.63 8.93
N GLU A 194 44.14 16.83 9.63
CA GLU A 194 45.30 17.29 10.43
C GLU A 194 46.51 16.43 10.07
#